data_AF-A0A350IWK3-F1
#
_entry.id   AF-A0A350IWK3-F1
#
_cell.length_a   1.000
_cell.length_b   1.000
_cell.length_c   1.000
_cell.angle_alpha   90.00
_cell.angle_beta   90.00
_cell.angle_gamma   90.00
#
_symmetry.space_group_name_H-M   'P 1'
#
loop_
_entity.id
_entity.type
_entity.pdbx_description
1 polymer ?
#
loop_
_entity_poly.entity_id
_entity_poly.type
_entity_poly.pdbx_seq_one_letter_code
_entity_poly.pdbx_strand_id
1 'polypeptide(L)'
;MRDSFLIFFDECHSKSYLFLDKGHFIIAHLPVHQEVNIIPAIEYALCTLKNVYLPRAKGNTLQFVETDSLDALKPGAFMIGEPQGEAVAYDQIDLVFVPLTSYDLDFNRTGYGKGHYDSILSKIRCKTGIGFSEQMVDHLETEAHAIRLDTVIHA
;
A
#
# COMPACT_ATOMS: atom_id res chain seq x y z
N MET A 1 -8.95 0.06 25.58
CA MET A 1 -9.12 -1.17 24.77
C MET A 1 -8.61 -0.83 23.39
N ARG A 2 -7.55 -1.49 22.92
CA ARG A 2 -7.06 -1.35 21.55
C ARG A 2 -7.97 -2.20 20.68
N ASP A 3 -8.83 -1.55 19.91
CA ASP A 3 -9.65 -2.23 18.92
C ASP A 3 -8.76 -2.44 17.68
N SER A 4 -7.98 -3.51 17.71
CA SER A 4 -7.09 -3.90 16.62
C SER A 4 -7.80 -4.92 15.72
N PHE A 5 -7.83 -4.67 14.41
CA PHE A 5 -8.44 -5.56 13.43
C PHE A 5 -7.40 -6.44 12.75
N LEU A 6 -7.81 -7.62 12.29
CA LEU A 6 -6.96 -8.65 11.69
C LEU A 6 -7.19 -8.69 10.17
N ILE A 7 -6.23 -8.22 9.37
CA ILE A 7 -6.26 -8.47 7.92
C ILE A 7 -5.55 -9.79 7.64
N PHE A 8 -6.22 -10.66 6.90
CA PHE A 8 -5.73 -11.97 6.48
C PHE A 8 -5.22 -11.90 5.05
N PHE A 9 -3.97 -12.28 4.85
CA PHE A 9 -3.41 -12.62 3.55
C PHE A 9 -3.27 -14.14 3.50
N ASP A 10 -3.97 -14.80 2.58
CA ASP A 10 -3.87 -16.25 2.35
C ASP A 10 -3.06 -16.48 1.08
N GLU A 11 -1.87 -17.05 1.21
CA GLU A 11 -1.41 -18.02 0.23
C GLU A 11 -1.04 -19.30 0.97
N CYS A 12 -1.42 -20.44 0.36
CA CYS A 12 -1.22 -21.80 0.87
C CYS A 12 0.04 -21.91 1.74
N HIS A 13 -0.14 -21.99 3.06
CA HIS A 13 0.81 -22.39 4.11
C HIS A 13 1.40 -21.31 5.06
N SER A 14 1.22 -20.01 4.83
CA SER A 14 1.67 -18.95 5.76
C SER A 14 0.50 -18.08 6.22
N LYS A 15 0.37 -17.79 7.53
CA LYS A 15 -0.64 -16.83 8.02
C LYS A 15 0.05 -15.57 8.50
N SER A 16 -0.12 -14.49 7.75
CA SER A 16 0.34 -13.17 8.18
C SER A 16 -0.83 -12.31 8.60
N TYR A 17 -0.59 -11.56 9.68
CA TYR A 17 -1.59 -10.80 10.39
C TYR A 17 -1.13 -9.37 10.54
N LEU A 18 -1.95 -8.44 10.08
CA LEU A 18 -1.74 -7.03 10.37
C LEU A 18 -2.77 -6.57 11.40
N PHE A 19 -2.28 -6.01 12.50
CA PHE A 19 -3.09 -5.34 13.51
C PHE A 19 -3.21 -3.86 13.17
N LEU A 20 -4.44 -3.42 12.90
CA LEU A 20 -4.74 -2.03 12.59
C LEU A 20 -5.47 -1.35 13.75
N ASP A 21 -4.88 -0.32 14.36
CA ASP A 21 -5.52 0.52 15.39
C ASP A 21 -6.45 1.56 14.75
N LYS A 22 -7.67 1.76 15.28
CA LYS A 22 -8.66 2.76 14.79
C LYS A 22 -8.01 4.10 14.40
N GLY A 23 -7.94 4.38 13.10
CA GLY A 23 -7.43 5.60 12.45
C GLY A 23 -7.97 5.74 11.02
N HIS A 24 -7.52 6.72 10.23
CA HIS A 24 -7.88 6.84 8.81
C HIS A 24 -6.98 5.89 8.02
N PHE A 25 -7.54 4.93 7.27
CA PHE A 25 -6.76 3.85 6.69
C PHE A 25 -6.63 4.00 5.17
N ILE A 26 -5.41 3.92 4.66
CA ILE A 26 -5.20 3.68 3.24
C ILE A 26 -4.84 2.23 3.05
N ILE A 27 -5.66 1.53 2.29
CA ILE A 27 -5.31 0.24 1.73
C ILE A 27 -4.99 0.49 0.27
N ALA A 28 -3.85 -0.04 -0.14
CA ALA A 28 -3.16 0.45 -1.31
C ALA A 28 -3.61 -0.20 -2.60
N HIS A 29 -2.97 0.30 -3.66
CA HIS A 29 -2.87 -0.19 -5.02
C HIS A 29 -3.72 -1.39 -5.40
N LEU A 30 -4.41 -1.28 -6.52
CA LEU A 30 -4.88 -2.50 -7.18
C LEU A 30 -3.64 -3.25 -7.69
N PRO A 31 -3.52 -4.56 -7.36
CA PRO A 31 -2.35 -5.34 -7.69
C PRO A 31 -2.13 -5.37 -9.20
N VAL A 32 -0.91 -5.08 -9.62
CA VAL A 32 -0.43 -5.15 -11.00
C VAL A 32 0.67 -6.20 -11.05
N HIS A 33 0.66 -7.06 -12.05
CA HIS A 33 1.68 -8.09 -12.26
C HIS A 33 1.74 -9.16 -11.16
N GLN A 34 2.89 -9.33 -10.49
CA GLN A 34 3.18 -10.35 -9.48
C GLN A 34 3.24 -9.70 -8.08
N GLU A 35 2.23 -8.91 -7.77
CA GLU A 35 2.04 -8.31 -6.45
C GLU A 35 1.10 -9.18 -5.61
N VAL A 36 1.25 -9.11 -4.28
CA VAL A 36 0.32 -9.77 -3.35
C VAL A 36 -1.08 -9.26 -3.60
N ASN A 37 -2.05 -10.17 -3.70
CA ASN A 37 -3.45 -9.78 -3.86
C ASN A 37 -4.00 -9.18 -2.56
N ILE A 38 -4.05 -7.84 -2.51
CA ILE A 38 -4.58 -7.11 -1.36
C ILE A 38 -6.06 -6.71 -1.52
N ILE A 39 -6.75 -7.13 -2.59
CA ILE A 39 -8.18 -6.82 -2.80
C ILE A 39 -9.04 -7.26 -1.61
N PRO A 40 -8.90 -8.48 -1.05
CA PRO A 40 -9.70 -8.90 0.11
C PRO A 40 -9.49 -7.99 1.33
N ALA A 41 -8.28 -7.46 1.51
CA ALA A 41 -7.98 -6.50 2.57
C ALA A 41 -8.71 -5.17 2.34
N ILE A 42 -8.72 -4.67 1.10
CA ILE A 42 -9.44 -3.44 0.71
C ILE A 42 -10.94 -3.62 0.97
N GLU A 43 -11.54 -4.71 0.48
CA GLU A 43 -12.96 -5.02 0.65
C GLU A 43 -13.35 -5.11 2.13
N TYR A 44 -12.52 -5.78 2.94
CA TYR A 44 -12.72 -5.86 4.38
C TYR A 44 -12.68 -4.47 5.04
N ALA A 45 -11.72 -3.62 4.67
CA ALA A 45 -11.63 -2.27 5.22
C ALA A 45 -12.79 -1.38 4.80
N LEU A 46 -13.24 -1.47 3.55
CA LEU A 46 -14.43 -0.75 3.07
C LEU A 46 -15.67 -1.15 3.87
N CYS A 47 -15.76 -2.41 4.31
CA CYS A 47 -16.86 -2.89 5.14
C CYS A 47 -16.77 -2.50 6.63
N THR A 48 -15.56 -2.36 7.17
CA THR A 48 -15.35 -2.35 8.63
C THR A 48 -14.74 -1.06 9.18
N LEU A 49 -14.03 -0.30 8.34
CA LEU A 49 -13.31 0.90 8.73
C LEU A 49 -14.03 2.13 8.20
N LYS A 50 -13.76 3.28 8.81
CA LYS A 50 -14.14 4.58 8.26
C LYS A 50 -12.94 5.11 7.49
N ASN A 51 -13.20 5.67 6.31
CA ASN A 51 -12.22 6.36 5.48
C ASN A 51 -11.14 5.44 4.88
N VAL A 52 -11.50 4.74 3.79
CA VAL A 52 -10.54 4.04 2.91
C VAL A 52 -10.15 5.00 1.79
N TYR A 53 -8.85 5.12 1.51
CA TYR A 53 -8.38 5.90 0.37
C TYR A 53 -7.63 5.01 -0.59
N LEU A 54 -7.78 5.26 -1.89
CA LEU A 54 -7.06 4.56 -2.94
C LEU A 54 -6.14 5.53 -3.70
N PRO A 55 -5.00 5.05 -4.23
CA PRO A 55 -4.09 5.88 -4.99
C PRO A 55 -4.66 6.18 -6.39
N ARG A 56 -4.44 7.40 -6.86
CA ARG A 56 -4.66 7.86 -8.22
C ARG A 56 -3.38 8.49 -8.76
N ALA A 57 -2.94 8.10 -9.94
CA ALA A 57 -1.74 8.69 -10.54
C ALA A 57 -2.02 10.15 -10.97
N LYS A 58 -1.07 11.04 -10.72
CA LYS A 58 -1.09 12.42 -11.25
C LYS A 58 0.32 12.82 -11.67
N GLY A 59 0.61 12.71 -12.97
CA GLY A 59 1.98 12.89 -13.47
C GLY A 59 2.90 11.84 -12.86
N ASN A 60 4.01 12.27 -12.22
CA ASN A 60 4.96 11.36 -11.56
C ASN A 60 4.71 11.19 -10.05
N THR A 61 3.52 11.53 -9.56
CA THR A 61 3.16 11.40 -8.13
C THR A 61 1.84 10.66 -7.95
N LEU A 62 1.52 10.32 -6.70
CA LEU A 62 0.27 9.67 -6.29
C LEU A 62 -0.57 10.63 -5.47
N GLN A 63 -1.84 10.75 -5.81
CA GLN A 63 -2.83 11.37 -4.93
C GLN A 63 -3.66 10.27 -4.26
N PHE A 64 -4.21 10.56 -3.10
CA PHE A 64 -5.14 9.65 -2.42
C PHE A 64 -6.53 10.24 -2.45
N VAL A 65 -7.52 9.42 -2.78
CA VAL A 65 -8.92 9.82 -2.88
C VAL A 65 -9.74 8.85 -2.05
N GLU A 66 -10.64 9.39 -1.25
CA GLU A 66 -11.53 8.59 -0.41
C GLU A 66 -12.43 7.74 -1.31
N THR A 67 -12.64 6.49 -0.91
CA THR A 67 -13.43 5.51 -1.65
C THR A 67 -14.31 4.74 -0.70
N ASP A 68 -15.56 4.52 -1.10
CA ASP A 68 -16.57 3.71 -0.42
C ASP A 68 -16.83 2.37 -1.13
N SER A 69 -16.41 2.23 -2.39
CA SER A 69 -16.54 0.99 -3.17
C SER A 69 -15.48 0.85 -4.27
N LEU A 70 -15.00 -0.38 -4.48
CA LEU A 70 -14.17 -0.75 -5.64
C LEU A 70 -14.94 -0.66 -6.97
N ASP A 71 -16.27 -0.76 -6.96
CA ASP A 71 -17.10 -0.65 -8.17
C ASP A 71 -17.14 0.78 -8.74
N ALA A 72 -16.81 1.77 -7.91
CA ALA A 72 -16.77 3.18 -8.31
C ALA A 72 -15.49 3.57 -9.07
N LEU A 73 -14.53 2.64 -9.17
CA LEU A 73 -13.26 2.88 -9.86
C LEU A 73 -13.46 2.97 -11.37
N LYS A 74 -12.75 3.94 -11.98
CA LYS A 74 -12.73 4.08 -13.43
C LYS A 74 -11.38 3.65 -13.98
N PRO A 75 -11.30 3.14 -15.23
CA PRO A 75 -10.01 2.87 -15.85
C PRO A 75 -9.11 4.10 -15.81
N GLY A 76 -7.94 3.95 -15.19
CA GLY A 76 -6.94 5.00 -15.00
C GLY A 76 -5.60 4.63 -15.63
N ALA A 77 -4.51 5.14 -15.06
CA ALA A 77 -3.17 4.83 -15.56
C ALA A 77 -2.89 3.32 -15.48
N PHE A 78 -2.15 2.79 -16.46
CA PHE A 78 -1.73 1.38 -16.49
C PHE A 78 -2.88 0.35 -16.45
N MET A 79 -4.09 0.72 -16.91
CA MET A 79 -5.31 -0.11 -16.83
C MET A 79 -5.75 -0.45 -15.41
N ILE A 80 -5.26 0.32 -14.43
CA ILE A 80 -5.61 0.19 -13.03
C ILE A 80 -6.85 1.05 -12.77
N GLY A 81 -7.83 0.52 -12.05
CA GLY A 81 -8.98 1.30 -11.58
C GLY A 81 -8.54 2.43 -10.63
N GLU A 82 -8.89 3.67 -10.95
CA GLU A 82 -8.58 4.85 -10.15
C GLU A 82 -9.83 5.45 -9.51
N PRO A 83 -9.73 5.87 -8.23
CA PRO A 83 -10.82 6.51 -7.52
C PRO A 83 -11.13 7.90 -8.07
N GLN A 84 -12.39 8.29 -7.96
CA GLN A 84 -12.91 9.55 -8.46
C GLN A 84 -13.19 10.52 -7.31
N GLY A 85 -13.02 11.81 -7.56
CA GLY A 85 -13.22 12.85 -6.55
C GLY A 85 -11.95 13.58 -6.15
N GLU A 86 -12.07 14.32 -5.04
CA GLU A 86 -11.03 15.22 -4.54
C GLU A 86 -9.92 14.46 -3.82
N ALA A 87 -8.69 14.90 -4.03
CA ALA A 87 -7.55 14.32 -3.35
C ALA A 87 -7.46 14.86 -1.93
N VAL A 88 -7.18 13.98 -0.97
CA VAL A 88 -6.87 14.38 0.40
C VAL A 88 -5.40 14.77 0.55
N ALA A 89 -5.12 15.53 1.60
CA ALA A 89 -3.76 15.89 1.98
C ALA A 89 -3.02 14.67 2.57
N TYR A 90 -1.71 14.57 2.32
CA TYR A 90 -0.91 13.43 2.77
C TYR A 90 -0.82 13.31 4.30
N ASP A 91 -1.05 14.38 5.05
CA ASP A 91 -1.05 14.38 6.52
C ASP A 91 -2.31 13.76 7.14
N GLN A 92 -3.36 13.54 6.34
CA GLN A 92 -4.55 12.78 6.73
C GLN A 92 -4.34 11.27 6.63
N ILE A 93 -3.15 10.84 6.19
CA ILE A 93 -2.84 9.45 5.87
C ILE A 93 -1.96 8.84 6.96
N ASP A 94 -2.55 7.96 7.77
CA ASP A 94 -1.85 7.32 8.88
C ASP A 94 -0.92 6.18 8.41
N LEU A 95 -1.33 5.43 7.39
CA LEU A 95 -0.65 4.22 6.92
C LEU A 95 -0.83 4.07 5.41
N VAL A 96 0.22 3.67 4.70
CA VAL A 96 0.15 3.27 3.28
C VAL A 96 0.77 1.89 3.11
N PHE A 97 0.07 0.98 2.43
CA PHE A 97 0.68 -0.24 1.88
C PHE A 97 1.45 0.09 0.60
N VAL A 98 2.69 -0.37 0.52
CA VAL A 98 3.60 -0.07 -0.57
C VAL A 98 3.89 -1.37 -1.30
N PRO A 99 3.53 -1.50 -2.60
CA PRO A 99 3.94 -2.63 -3.40
C PRO A 99 5.46 -2.60 -3.57
N LEU A 100 6.06 -3.78 -3.68
CA LEU A 100 7.49 -3.95 -3.85
C LEU A 100 7.80 -5.13 -4.76
N THR A 101 8.97 -5.08 -5.40
CA THR A 101 9.53 -6.17 -6.21
C THR A 101 10.65 -6.90 -5.48
N SER A 102 11.35 -6.22 -4.57
CA SER A 102 12.31 -6.80 -3.64
C SER A 102 12.48 -5.92 -2.41
N TYR A 103 12.99 -6.48 -1.31
CA TYR A 103 13.35 -5.77 -0.08
C TYR A 103 14.51 -6.43 0.65
N ASP A 104 15.17 -5.72 1.55
CA ASP A 104 16.24 -6.25 2.40
C ASP A 104 15.94 -6.08 3.91
N LEU A 105 16.88 -6.54 4.75
CA LEU A 105 16.76 -6.48 6.21
C LEU A 105 16.74 -5.04 6.79
N ASP A 106 17.20 -4.06 6.01
CA ASP A 106 17.16 -2.64 6.36
C ASP A 106 15.86 -1.97 5.87
N PHE A 107 14.91 -2.75 5.34
CA PHE A 107 13.67 -2.30 4.73
C PHE A 107 13.87 -1.32 3.57
N ASN A 108 15.02 -1.41 2.89
CA ASN A 108 15.13 -0.87 1.54
C ASN A 108 14.19 -1.68 0.63
N ARG A 109 13.72 -1.08 -0.45
CA ARG A 109 12.84 -1.75 -1.42
C ARG A 109 13.18 -1.35 -2.84
N THR A 110 12.82 -2.22 -3.78
CA THR A 110 12.65 -1.85 -5.18
C THR A 110 11.17 -1.92 -5.56
N GLY A 111 10.81 -1.19 -6.62
CA GLY A 111 9.51 -1.32 -7.27
C GLY A 111 9.69 -1.21 -8.79
N TYR A 112 8.60 -1.00 -9.53
CA TYR A 112 8.60 -0.97 -11.00
C TYR A 112 9.27 0.28 -11.65
N GLY A 113 10.08 1.04 -10.91
CA GLY A 113 10.98 2.05 -11.47
C GLY A 113 10.35 3.38 -11.90
N LYS A 114 9.12 3.70 -11.45
CA LYS A 114 8.45 4.98 -11.78
C LYS A 114 8.61 6.06 -10.70
N GLY A 115 9.11 5.72 -9.51
CA GLY A 115 9.29 6.68 -8.41
C GLY A 115 7.99 7.29 -7.86
N HIS A 116 6.83 6.73 -8.21
CA HIS A 116 5.52 7.22 -7.75
C HIS A 116 5.42 7.23 -6.22
N TYR A 117 5.80 6.13 -5.57
CA TYR A 117 5.81 6.04 -4.11
C TYR A 117 6.90 6.92 -3.50
N ASP A 118 8.12 6.93 -4.02
CA ASP A 118 9.20 7.78 -3.47
C ASP A 118 8.83 9.26 -3.45
N SER A 119 7.99 9.72 -4.39
CA SER A 119 7.47 11.10 -4.42
C SER A 119 6.57 11.49 -3.24
N ILE A 120 5.99 10.50 -2.54
CA ILE A 120 5.03 10.71 -1.45
C ILE A 120 5.50 10.17 -0.10
N LEU A 121 6.37 9.15 -0.05
CA LEU A 121 6.66 8.42 1.20
C LEU A 121 7.28 9.29 2.30
N SER A 122 7.96 10.39 1.95
CA SER A 122 8.49 11.34 2.95
C SER A 122 7.39 12.12 3.68
N LYS A 123 6.17 12.11 3.15
CA LYS A 123 4.99 12.81 3.68
C LYS A 123 4.02 11.88 4.41
N ILE A 124 4.31 10.57 4.40
CA ILE A 124 3.46 9.55 5.00
C ILE A 124 4.05 9.13 6.34
N ARG A 125 3.17 8.96 7.33
CA ARG A 125 3.58 8.60 8.69
C ARG A 125 4.07 7.17 8.78
N CYS A 126 3.26 6.20 8.35
CA CYS A 126 3.61 4.78 8.37
C CYS A 126 3.58 4.19 6.94
N LYS A 127 4.66 3.52 6.56
CA LYS A 127 4.87 2.94 5.22
C LYS A 127 5.22 1.48 5.37
N THR A 128 4.27 0.62 5.02
CA THR A 128 4.38 -0.83 5.19
C THR A 128 4.48 -1.49 3.83
N GLY A 129 5.57 -2.20 3.57
CA GLY A 129 5.72 -3.02 2.37
C GLY A 129 4.81 -4.25 2.45
N ILE A 130 4.14 -4.57 1.35
CA ILE A 130 3.44 -5.85 1.19
C ILE A 130 4.11 -6.60 0.04
N GLY A 131 4.60 -7.80 0.32
CA GLY A 131 5.31 -8.63 -0.65
C GLY A 131 5.33 -10.10 -0.25
N PHE A 132 5.98 -10.93 -1.04
CA PHE A 132 6.26 -12.34 -0.75
C PHE A 132 7.60 -12.50 -0.05
N SER A 133 7.73 -13.55 0.76
CA SER A 133 8.98 -13.82 1.49
C SER A 133 10.20 -14.03 0.57
N GLU A 134 9.95 -14.53 -0.63
CA GLU A 134 10.91 -14.82 -1.70
C GLU A 134 11.46 -13.55 -2.35
N GLN A 135 10.83 -12.39 -2.11
CA GLN A 135 11.31 -11.10 -2.58
C GLN A 135 12.37 -10.50 -1.65
N MET A 136 12.67 -11.15 -0.51
CA MET A 136 13.76 -10.75 0.37
C MET A 136 15.12 -11.07 -0.27
N VAL A 137 16.03 -10.10 -0.25
CA VAL A 137 17.41 -10.24 -0.70
C VAL A 137 18.39 -9.80 0.40
N ASP A 138 19.65 -10.21 0.28
CA ASP A 138 20.67 -9.89 1.29
C ASP A 138 20.94 -8.38 1.40
N HIS A 139 20.98 -7.70 0.25
CA HIS A 139 21.27 -6.27 0.18
C HIS A 139 20.71 -5.64 -1.09
N LEU A 140 20.15 -4.42 -0.97
CA LEU A 140 19.79 -3.58 -2.10
C LEU A 140 20.66 -2.34 -2.18
N GLU A 141 21.17 -2.04 -3.37
CA GLU A 141 21.75 -0.74 -3.66
C GLU A 141 20.63 0.31 -3.70
N THR A 142 20.73 1.34 -2.85
CA THR A 142 19.73 2.39 -2.76
C THR A 142 20.20 3.70 -3.39
N GLU A 143 19.31 4.36 -4.10
CA GLU A 143 19.54 5.74 -4.54
C GLU A 143 19.34 6.74 -3.40
N ALA A 144 19.94 7.93 -3.50
CA ALA A 144 19.89 8.96 -2.45
C ALA A 144 18.46 9.45 -2.13
N HIS A 145 17.52 9.27 -3.04
CA HIS A 145 16.12 9.66 -2.87
C HIS A 145 15.20 8.49 -2.48
N ALA A 146 15.73 7.27 -2.40
CA ALA A 146 14.96 6.10 -1.99
C ALA A 146 14.62 6.20 -0.50
N ILE A 147 13.34 6.05 -0.18
CA ILE A 147 12.86 6.12 1.21
C ILE A 147 12.64 4.71 1.72
N ARG A 148 13.27 4.34 2.84
CA ARG A 148 13.04 3.03 3.48
C ARG A 148 11.61 2.87 3.94
N LEU A 149 11.13 1.63 4.00
CA LEU A 149 9.88 1.29 4.65
C LEU A 149 10.07 1.23 6.17
N ASP A 150 8.97 1.30 6.92
CA ASP A 150 9.00 1.13 8.38
C ASP A 150 8.91 -0.34 8.77
N THR A 151 8.27 -1.16 7.93
CA THR A 151 8.15 -2.62 8.08
C THR A 151 7.77 -3.25 6.74
N VAL A 152 7.95 -4.57 6.63
CA VAL A 152 7.43 -5.40 5.55
C VAL A 152 6.58 -6.52 6.13
N ILE A 153 5.46 -6.83 5.48
CA ILE A 153 4.59 -7.96 5.81
C ILE A 153 4.60 -8.90 4.61
N HIS A 154 4.81 -10.19 4.89
CA HIS A 154 4.87 -11.22 3.86
C HIS A 154 3.48 -11.86 3.71
N ALA A 155 3.04 -12.16 2.49
CA ALA A 155 1.92 -13.10 2.26
C ALA A 155 2.44 -14.53 2.20
#